data_AF-A0A0R1TZZ6-F1
#
_entry.id   AF-A0A0R1TZZ6-F1
#
_cell.length_a   1.000
_cell.length_b   1.000
_cell.length_c   1.000
_cell.angle_alpha   90.00
_cell.angle_beta   90.00
_cell.angle_gamma   90.00
#
_symmetry.space_group_name_H-M   'P 1'
#
loop_
_entity.id
_entity.type
_entity.pdbx_description
1 polymer ?
#
loop_
_entity_poly.entity_id
_entity_poly.type
_entity_poly.pdbx_seq_one_letter_code
_entity_poly.pdbx_strand_id
1 'polypeptide(L)' 'MIGMLILGIVIGAIIGLIGGFFGARAYMKKYFQDNPPINEEMMRTMMMQMGQKPSAKKLNQMMSQMKQAQKRNNK' A
#
# COMPACT_ATOMS: atom_id res chain seq x y z
N MET A 1 -13.63 -30.46 30.00
CA MET A 1 -12.53 -30.49 29.01
C MET A 1 -12.83 -29.69 27.73
N ILE A 2 -14.07 -29.65 27.22
CA ILE A 2 -14.40 -28.98 25.94
C ILE A 2 -14.19 -27.45 25.97
N GLY A 3 -14.50 -26.77 27.08
CA GLY A 3 -14.34 -25.31 27.19
C GLY A 3 -12.90 -24.80 27.06
N MET A 4 -11.91 -25.59 27.48
CA MET A 4 -10.49 -25.19 27.40
C MET A 4 -9.96 -25.24 25.97
N LEU A 5 -10.51 -26.15 25.14
CA LEU A 5 -10.19 -26.24 23.71
C LEU A 5 -10.76 -25.03 22.95
N ILE A 6 -12.00 -24.63 23.25
CA ILE A 6 -12.63 -23.47 22.62
C ILE A 6 -11.83 -22.20 22.93
N LEU A 7 -11.43 -22.01 24.19
CA LEU A 7 -10.64 -20.85 24.59
C LEU A 7 -9.28 -20.80 23.87
N GLY A 8 -8.61 -21.96 23.74
CA GLY A 8 -7.35 -22.08 23.00
C GLY A 8 -7.48 -21.74 21.51
N ILE A 9 -8.56 -22.21 20.87
CA ILE A 9 -8.86 -21.90 19.46
C ILE A 9 -9.11 -20.41 19.27
N VAL A 10 -9.85 -19.77 20.17
CA VAL A 10 -10.15 -18.32 20.08
C VAL A 10 -8.87 -17.49 20.22
N ILE A 11 -8.01 -17.82 21.18
CA ILE A 11 -6.72 -17.12 21.37
C ILE A 11 -5.80 -17.34 20.15
N GLY A 12 -5.72 -18.58 19.65
CA GLY A 12 -4.95 -18.91 18.44
C GLY A 12 -5.45 -18.15 17.21
N ALA A 13 -6.77 -18.03 17.05
CA ALA A 13 -7.37 -17.26 15.97
C ALA A 13 -7.04 -15.76 16.07
N ILE A 14 -7.09 -15.18 17.27
CA ILE A 14 -6.73 -13.77 17.49
C ILE A 14 -5.26 -13.52 17.16
N ILE A 15 -4.35 -14.38 17.66
CA ILE A 15 -2.92 -14.26 17.39
C ILE A 15 -2.63 -14.45 15.89
N GLY A 16 -3.29 -15.42 15.25
CA GLY A 16 -3.17 -15.66 13.81
C GLY A 16 -3.66 -14.47 12.96
N LEU A 17 -4.78 -13.85 13.34
CA LEU A 17 -5.31 -12.67 12.66
C LEU A 17 -4.39 -11.45 12.83
N ILE A 18 -3.91 -11.19 14.04
CA ILE A 18 -3.00 -10.07 14.30
C ILE A 18 -1.67 -10.29 13.57
N GLY A 19 -1.07 -11.47 13.72
CA GLY A 19 0.19 -11.82 13.06
C GLY A 19 0.08 -11.80 11.53
N GLY A 20 -1.00 -12.38 10.99
CA GLY A 20 -1.29 -12.39 9.56
C GLY A 20 -1.53 -11.00 8.99
N PHE A 21 -2.32 -10.15 9.69
CA PHE A 21 -2.60 -8.79 9.24
C PHE A 21 -1.35 -7.91 9.23
N PHE A 22 -0.55 -7.93 10.31
CA PHE A 22 0.68 -7.15 10.37
C PHE A 22 1.74 -7.68 9.40
N GLY A 23 1.87 -8.99 9.25
CA GLY A 23 2.77 -9.62 8.28
C GLY A 23 2.42 -9.27 6.83
N ALA A 24 1.14 -9.41 6.44
CA ALA A 24 0.66 -9.04 5.12
C ALA A 24 0.85 -7.54 4.86
N ARG A 25 0.55 -6.67 5.84
CA ARG A 25 0.77 -5.23 5.73
C ARG A 25 2.24 -4.88 5.48
N ALA A 26 3.16 -5.50 6.22
CA ALA A 26 4.59 -5.27 6.06
C ALA A 26 5.09 -5.78 4.69
N TYR A 27 4.63 -6.96 4.27
CA TYR A 27 4.95 -7.55 2.98
C TYR A 27 4.46 -6.68 1.82
N MET A 28 3.21 -6.21 1.85
CA MET A 28 2.67 -5.32 0.82
C MET A 28 3.42 -3.98 0.77
N LYS A 29 3.76 -3.43 1.95
CA LYS A 29 4.55 -2.19 2.02
C LYS A 29 5.91 -2.37 1.32
N LYS A 30 6.58 -3.52 1.53
CA LYS A 30 7.87 -3.84 0.88
C LYS A 30 7.69 -4.06 -0.63
N TYR A 31 6.69 -4.83 -1.02
CA TYR A 31 6.37 -5.09 -2.43
C TYR A 31 6.14 -3.80 -3.23
N PHE A 32 5.37 -2.84 -2.69
CA PHE A 32 5.12 -1.55 -3.35
C PHE A 32 6.32 -0.60 -3.36
N GLN A 33 7.31 -0.78 -2.48
CA GLN A 33 8.56 -0.02 -2.54
C GLN A 33 9.46 -0.54 -3.66
N ASP A 34 9.56 -1.87 -3.76
CA ASP A 34 10.41 -2.53 -4.75
C ASP A 34 9.82 -2.39 -6.17
N ASN A 35 8.49 -2.34 -6.29
CA ASN A 35 7.76 -2.08 -7.53
C ASN A 35 6.79 -0.90 -7.36
N PRO A 36 7.23 0.35 -7.58
CA PRO A 36 6.40 1.52 -7.36
C PRO A 36 5.13 1.45 -8.21
N PRO A 37 3.94 1.51 -7.61
CA PRO A 37 2.67 1.29 -8.31
C PRO A 37 2.28 2.44 -9.24
N ILE A 38 3.10 3.49 -9.39
CA ILE A 38 2.79 4.69 -10.16
C ILE A 38 3.86 4.93 -11.21
N ASN A 39 3.48 4.71 -12.46
CA ASN A 39 4.24 5.08 -13.65
C ASN A 39 3.64 6.35 -14.30
N GLU A 40 4.34 6.92 -15.28
CA GLU A 40 3.92 8.14 -15.98
C GLU A 40 2.55 8.00 -16.67
N GLU A 41 2.24 6.80 -17.17
CA GLU A 41 1.02 6.49 -17.88
C GLU A 41 -0.20 6.44 -16.94
N MET A 42 -0.07 5.84 -15.75
CA MET A 42 -1.10 5.88 -14.71
C MET A 42 -1.37 7.30 -14.27
N MET A 43 -0.33 8.11 -14.04
CA MET A 43 -0.51 9.52 -13.67
C MET A 43 -1.14 10.35 -14.78
N ARG A 44 -0.78 10.09 -16.04
CA ARG A 44 -1.43 10.69 -17.20
C ARG A 44 -2.90 10.32 -17.26
N THR A 45 -3.22 9.05 -17.06
CA THR A 45 -4.59 8.54 -17.04
C THR A 45 -5.39 9.14 -15.89
N MET A 46 -4.80 9.24 -14.71
CA MET A 46 -5.40 9.86 -13.53
C MET A 46 -5.70 11.35 -13.77
N MET A 47 -4.77 12.10 -14.37
CA MET A 47 -5.01 13.50 -14.75
C MET A 47 -6.13 13.62 -15.80
N MET A 48 -6.15 12.73 -16.80
CA MET A 48 -7.19 12.70 -17.82
C MET A 48 -8.57 12.36 -17.22
N GLN A 49 -8.64 11.43 -16.27
CA GLN A 49 -9.86 11.09 -15.54
C GLN A 49 -10.40 12.28 -14.71
N MET A 50 -9.50 13.14 -14.23
CA MET A 50 -9.87 14.37 -13.51
C MET A 50 -10.17 15.56 -14.44
N GLY A 51 -10.25 15.36 -15.76
CA GLY A 51 -10.51 16.42 -16.74
C GLY A 51 -9.34 17.41 -16.92
N GLN A 52 -8.17 17.14 -16.32
CA GLN A 52 -6.99 17.94 -16.54
C GLN A 52 -6.26 17.50 -17.81
N LYS A 53 -5.96 18.44 -18.70
CA LYS A 53 -5.07 18.18 -19.84
C LYS A 53 -3.67 17.84 -19.33
N PRO A 54 -3.16 16.61 -19.54
CA PRO A 54 -1.84 16.22 -19.07
C PRO A 54 -0.77 16.98 -19.87
N SER A 55 -0.12 17.96 -19.23
CA SER A 55 1.10 18.59 -19.78
C SER A 55 2.32 17.81 -19.31
N ALA A 56 3.25 17.49 -20.21
CA ALA A 56 4.46 16.73 -19.89
C ALA A 56 5.27 17.34 -18.72
N LYS A 57 5.30 18.68 -18.62
CA LYS A 57 5.97 19.38 -17.51
C LYS A 57 5.25 19.15 -16.17
N LYS A 58 3.92 19.26 -16.15
CA LYS A 58 3.10 19.03 -14.95
C LYS A 58 3.17 17.56 -14.51
N LEU A 59 3.16 16.62 -15.46
CA LEU A 59 3.32 15.20 -15.20
C LEU A 59 4.65 14.92 -14.48
N ASN A 60 5.76 15.42 -15.03
CA ASN A 60 7.08 15.21 -14.46
C ASN A 60 7.23 15.86 -13.07
N GLN A 61 6.68 17.07 -12.89
CA GLN A 61 6.65 17.75 -11.60
C GLN A 61 5.85 16.93 -10.56
N MET A 62 4.70 16.39 -10.93
CA MET A 62 3.90 15.54 -10.06
C MET A 62 4.59 14.20 -9.77
N MET A 63 5.26 13.57 -10.75
CA MET A 63 6.04 12.33 -10.56
C MET A 63 7.12 12.53 -9.51
N SER A 64 7.85 13.65 -9.58
CA SER A 64 8.89 13.97 -8.60
C SER A 64 8.31 14.19 -7.21
N GLN A 65 7.18 14.89 -7.07
CA GLN A 65 6.51 15.11 -5.78
C GLN A 65 5.99 13.80 -5.18
N MET A 66 5.37 12.95 -6.00
CA MET A 66 4.84 11.65 -5.57
C MET A 66 5.96 10.71 -5.11
N LYS A 67 7.08 10.65 -5.85
CA LYS A 67 8.28 9.89 -5.44
C LYS A 67 8.84 10.39 -4.10
N GLN A 68 8.88 11.70 -3.89
CA GLN A 68 9.32 12.29 -2.63
C GLN A 68 8.36 12.01 -1.47
N ALA A 69 7.05 12.07 -1.71
CA ALA A 69 6.02 11.77 -0.71
C ALA A 69 6.04 10.29 -0.30
N GLN A 70 6.17 9.37 -1.26
CA GLN A 70 6.32 7.93 -0.99
C GLN A 70 7.59 7.64 -0.17
N LYS A 71 8.71 8.29 -0.51
CA LYS A 71 9.97 8.15 0.24
C LYS A 71 9.86 8.63 1.69
N ARG A 72 9.08 9.68 1.95
CA ARG A 72 8.84 10.20 3.33
C ARG A 72 7.94 9.29 4.17
N ASN A 73 6.88 8.71 3.59
CA ASN A 73 6.00 7.76 4.29
C ASN A 73 6.65 6.39 4.59
N ASN A 74 7.86 6.19 4.07
CA ASN A 74 8.63 4.98 4.22
C ASN A 74 9.79 5.09 5.22
N LYS A 75 9.90 6.22 5.91
CA LYS A 75 10.83 6.45 7.02
C LYS A 75 10.07 6.34 8.34
#